data_AF-A0A8S4R1I5-F1
#
_entry.id   AF-A0A8S4R1I5-F1
#
_cell.length_a   1.000
_cell.length_b   1.000
_cell.length_c   1.000
_cell.angle_alpha   90.00
_cell.angle_beta   90.00
_cell.angle_gamma   90.00
#
_symmetry.space_group_name_H-M   'P 1'
#
loop_
_entity.id
_entity.type
_entity.pdbx_description
1 polymer ?
#
loop_
_entity_poly.entity_id
_entity_poly.type
_entity_poly.pdbx_seq_one_letter_code
_entity_poly.pdbx_strand_id
1 'polypeptide(L)'
;MGVIFKNLMNRLGHKKYYIQGGDWGALIGSCMATMFEDEVLGYHSNMLVVQNGWSTFKTIIGAFVPSLVVEPHLADRMYPLSKYFAFLMEEFGYLHLQATKPDTIGVSLSDSPAGLLTYILEKFSTWTRLEHRSLADGGLSYRFSKDQLIDNLMLYWSTNSITTSMRLYAENMSNKNRALGIEG
;
A
#
# COMPACT_ATOMS: atom_id res chain seq x y z
N MET A 1 2.85 -10.36 10.18
CA MET A 1 2.78 -9.08 10.93
C MET A 1 1.59 -9.02 11.90
N GLY A 2 0.35 -9.36 11.51
CA GLY A 2 -0.82 -9.25 12.42
C GLY A 2 -0.66 -9.94 13.79
N VAL A 3 -0.11 -11.15 13.83
CA VAL A 3 0.20 -11.87 15.09
C VAL A 3 1.17 -11.10 15.99
N ILE A 4 2.16 -10.41 15.41
CA ILE A 4 3.15 -9.64 16.16
C ILE A 4 2.47 -8.45 16.85
N PHE A 5 1.61 -7.73 16.14
CA PHE A 5 0.88 -6.59 16.72
C PHE A 5 -0.18 -7.03 17.73
N LYS A 6 -0.84 -8.18 17.52
CA LYS A 6 -1.71 -8.80 18.53
C LYS A 6 -0.96 -9.10 19.83
N ASN A 7 0.25 -9.65 19.72
CA ASN A 7 1.10 -9.91 20.88
C ASN A 7 1.60 -8.63 21.55
N LEU A 8 1.88 -7.58 20.77
CA LEU A 8 2.19 -6.25 21.30
C LEU A 8 1.04 -5.69 22.15
N MET A 9 -0.19 -5.70 21.63
CA MET A 9 -1.36 -5.21 22.38
C MET A 9 -1.57 -6.00 23.68
N ASN A 10 -1.39 -7.33 23.61
CA ASN A 10 -1.42 -8.17 24.80
C ASN A 10 -0.32 -7.83 25.81
N ARG A 11 0.90 -7.52 25.35
CA ARG A 11 2.02 -7.10 26.21
C ARG A 11 1.77 -5.75 26.87
N LEU A 12 1.09 -4.83 26.17
CA LEU A 12 0.69 -3.53 26.70
C LEU A 12 -0.54 -3.61 27.63
N GLY A 13 -1.17 -4.79 27.77
CA GLY A 13 -2.32 -5.00 28.65
C GLY A 13 -3.68 -4.71 28.01
N HIS A 14 -3.73 -4.44 26.70
CA HIS A 14 -4.99 -4.18 25.99
C HIS A 14 -5.64 -5.50 25.56
N LYS A 15 -6.84 -5.77 26.09
CA LYS A 15 -7.65 -6.95 25.72
C LYS A 15 -8.63 -6.70 24.59
N LYS A 16 -9.04 -5.44 24.40
CA LYS A 16 -9.94 -5.00 23.33
C LYS A 16 -9.45 -3.66 22.79
N TYR A 17 -9.41 -3.50 21.47
CA TYR A 17 -8.86 -2.31 20.82
C TYR A 17 -9.47 -2.08 19.42
N TYR A 18 -9.36 -0.84 18.95
CA TYR A 18 -9.67 -0.48 17.56
C TYR A 18 -8.40 -0.50 16.72
N ILE A 19 -8.54 -0.70 15.41
CA ILE A 19 -7.44 -0.67 14.45
C ILE A 19 -7.74 0.36 13.37
N GLN A 20 -6.71 1.11 12.97
CA GLN A 20 -6.77 1.98 11.80
C GLN A 20 -5.57 1.69 10.90
N GLY A 21 -5.77 1.68 9.57
CA GLY A 21 -4.66 1.47 8.64
C GLY A 21 -4.94 1.91 7.20
N GLY A 22 -3.86 2.33 6.54
CA GLY A 22 -3.73 2.50 5.09
C GLY A 22 -2.53 1.70 4.59
N ASP A 23 -2.37 1.55 3.27
CA ASP A 23 -1.27 0.76 2.67
C ASP A 23 -1.11 -0.63 3.33
N TRP A 24 0.09 -1.06 3.68
CA TRP A 24 0.31 -2.31 4.42
C TRP A 24 -0.47 -2.39 5.74
N GLY A 25 -0.68 -1.25 6.42
CA GLY A 25 -1.47 -1.19 7.64
C GLY A 25 -2.94 -1.56 7.42
N ALA A 26 -3.50 -1.26 6.25
CA ALA A 26 -4.84 -1.70 5.89
C ALA A 26 -4.89 -3.23 5.79
N LEU A 27 -3.97 -3.83 5.05
CA LEU A 27 -3.91 -5.29 4.91
C LEU A 27 -3.68 -5.98 6.26
N ILE A 28 -2.72 -5.50 7.04
CA ILE A 28 -2.41 -6.06 8.37
C ILE A 28 -3.60 -5.91 9.31
N GLY A 29 -4.25 -4.75 9.31
CA GLY A 29 -5.43 -4.48 10.12
C GLY A 29 -6.62 -5.36 9.75
N SER A 30 -6.84 -5.58 8.44
CA SER A 30 -7.84 -6.52 7.94
C SER A 30 -7.57 -7.93 8.46
N CYS A 31 -6.34 -8.45 8.30
CA CYS A 31 -5.97 -9.77 8.84
C CYS A 31 -6.15 -9.86 10.36
N MET A 32 -5.83 -8.80 11.11
CA MET A 32 -6.04 -8.79 12.56
C MET A 32 -7.52 -8.85 12.93
N ALA A 33 -8.36 -8.06 12.25
CA ALA A 33 -9.81 -8.06 12.45
C ALA A 33 -10.42 -9.43 12.10
N THR A 34 -9.93 -10.11 11.06
CA THR A 34 -10.38 -11.45 10.67
C THR A 34 -9.93 -12.54 11.64
N MET A 35 -8.69 -12.48 12.14
CA MET A 35 -8.11 -13.57 12.95
C MET A 35 -8.39 -13.44 14.46
N PHE A 36 -8.66 -12.22 14.95
CA PHE A 36 -8.76 -11.92 16.39
C PHE A 36 -10.01 -11.11 16.71
N GLU A 37 -11.16 -11.55 16.17
CA GLU A 37 -12.46 -10.85 16.30
C GLU A 37 -12.87 -10.53 17.75
N ASP A 38 -12.51 -11.38 18.71
CA ASP A 38 -12.80 -11.14 20.14
C ASP A 38 -12.02 -9.96 20.74
N GLU A 39 -10.85 -9.63 20.16
CA GLU A 39 -9.95 -8.57 20.62
C GLU A 39 -10.13 -7.26 19.82
N VAL A 40 -10.65 -7.33 18.58
CA VAL A 40 -10.78 -6.17 17.69
C VAL A 40 -12.22 -5.63 17.72
N LEU A 41 -12.40 -4.48 18.36
CA LEU A 41 -13.72 -3.81 18.49
C LEU A 41 -14.21 -3.15 17.19
N GLY A 42 -13.28 -2.82 16.30
CA GLY A 42 -13.60 -2.18 15.02
C GLY A 42 -12.35 -1.85 14.23
N TYR A 43 -12.51 -1.83 12.92
CA TYR A 43 -11.44 -1.59 11.96
C TYR A 43 -11.81 -0.47 11.01
N HIS A 44 -11.00 0.58 10.98
CA HIS A 44 -11.14 1.71 10.07
C HIS A 44 -10.02 1.68 9.02
N SER A 45 -10.40 1.47 7.75
CA SER A 45 -9.46 1.51 6.63
C SER A 45 -9.61 2.78 5.81
N ASN A 46 -8.49 3.36 5.40
CA ASN A 46 -8.46 4.39 4.34
C ASN A 46 -7.90 3.84 3.01
N MET A 47 -7.69 2.53 2.90
CA MET A 47 -7.28 1.85 1.67
C MET A 47 -7.99 0.50 1.59
N LEU A 48 -9.08 0.46 0.82
CA LEU A 48 -9.88 -0.74 0.63
C LEU A 48 -9.54 -1.36 -0.72
N VAL A 49 -8.94 -2.54 -0.68
CA VAL A 49 -8.58 -3.33 -1.86
C VAL A 49 -9.04 -4.75 -1.61
N VAL A 50 -9.94 -5.25 -2.46
CA VAL A 50 -10.50 -6.61 -2.40
C VAL A 50 -10.15 -7.31 -3.70
N GLN A 51 -9.32 -8.35 -3.64
CA GLN A 51 -8.73 -8.98 -4.82
C GLN A 51 -9.06 -10.47 -4.81
N ASN A 52 -10.31 -10.78 -5.14
CA ASN A 52 -10.79 -12.14 -5.30
C ASN A 52 -11.57 -12.28 -6.62
N GLY A 53 -11.86 -13.53 -6.99
CA GLY A 53 -12.56 -13.83 -8.25
C GLY A 53 -13.93 -13.14 -8.36
N TRP A 54 -14.62 -12.95 -7.24
CA TRP A 54 -15.94 -12.32 -7.22
C TRP A 54 -15.89 -10.81 -7.40
N SER A 55 -14.95 -10.12 -6.74
CA SER A 55 -14.73 -8.67 -6.95
C SER A 55 -14.28 -8.39 -8.38
N THR A 56 -13.44 -9.26 -8.94
CA THR A 56 -12.98 -9.19 -10.34
C THR A 56 -14.15 -9.36 -11.31
N PHE A 57 -14.99 -10.38 -11.09
CA PHE A 57 -16.17 -10.62 -11.91
C PHE A 57 -17.13 -9.42 -11.92
N LYS A 58 -17.46 -8.88 -10.73
CA LYS A 58 -18.30 -7.67 -10.63
C LYS A 58 -17.69 -6.47 -11.37
N THR A 59 -16.38 -6.28 -11.23
CA THR A 59 -15.65 -5.19 -11.90
C THR A 59 -15.76 -5.29 -13.42
N ILE A 60 -15.67 -6.50 -13.98
CA ILE A 60 -15.83 -6.75 -15.42
C ILE A 60 -17.27 -6.48 -15.86
N ILE A 61 -18.28 -7.00 -15.15
CA ILE A 61 -19.70 -6.77 -15.49
C ILE A 61 -20.03 -5.28 -15.48
N GLY A 62 -19.58 -4.54 -14.47
CA GLY A 62 -19.82 -3.11 -14.40
C GLY A 62 -19.13 -2.29 -15.49
N ALA A 63 -18.13 -2.83 -16.20
CA ALA A 63 -17.54 -2.15 -17.36
C ALA A 63 -18.54 -2.01 -18.51
N PHE A 64 -19.49 -2.94 -18.61
CA PHE A 64 -20.57 -2.92 -19.59
C PHE A 64 -21.82 -2.21 -19.05
N VAL A 65 -22.13 -2.42 -17.76
CA VAL A 65 -23.30 -1.83 -17.11
C VAL A 65 -22.94 -1.30 -15.71
N PRO A 66 -22.36 -0.08 -15.60
CA PRO A 66 -21.83 0.44 -14.33
C PRO A 66 -22.85 0.50 -13.20
N SER A 67 -24.10 0.81 -13.51
CA SER A 67 -25.19 0.96 -12.53
C SER A 67 -25.51 -0.31 -11.76
N LEU A 68 -25.03 -1.48 -12.19
CA LEU A 68 -25.20 -2.74 -11.44
C LEU A 68 -24.23 -2.89 -10.25
N VAL A 69 -23.14 -2.12 -10.24
CA VAL A 69 -22.06 -2.30 -9.24
C VAL A 69 -21.63 -1.01 -8.56
N VAL A 70 -21.88 0.15 -9.18
CA VAL A 70 -21.45 1.45 -8.66
C VAL A 70 -22.50 2.52 -8.97
N GLU A 71 -22.65 3.45 -8.03
CA GLU A 71 -23.51 4.62 -8.25
C GLU A 71 -22.97 5.51 -9.38
N PRO A 72 -23.83 6.14 -10.20
CA PRO A 72 -23.40 6.89 -11.38
C PRO A 72 -22.36 7.97 -11.10
N HIS A 73 -22.48 8.68 -9.97
CA HIS A 73 -21.55 9.76 -9.60
C HIS A 73 -20.15 9.26 -9.17
N LEU A 74 -19.99 7.96 -8.95
CA LEU A 74 -18.71 7.31 -8.62
C LEU A 74 -18.15 6.47 -9.77
N ALA A 75 -18.92 6.29 -10.86
CA ALA A 75 -18.53 5.42 -11.97
C ALA A 75 -17.18 5.83 -12.59
N ASP A 76 -16.91 7.13 -12.71
CA ASP A 76 -15.65 7.66 -13.26
C ASP A 76 -14.41 7.31 -12.40
N ARG A 77 -14.59 6.92 -11.14
CA ARG A 77 -13.48 6.46 -10.27
C ARG A 77 -13.06 5.04 -10.57
N MET A 78 -13.91 4.26 -11.23
CA MET A 78 -13.71 2.83 -11.49
C MET A 78 -13.60 2.53 -13.00
N TYR A 79 -14.24 3.34 -13.84
CA TYR A 79 -14.35 3.16 -15.28
C TYR A 79 -13.88 4.40 -16.06
N PRO A 80 -13.43 4.24 -17.32
CA PRO A 80 -13.23 2.98 -18.04
C PRO A 80 -12.04 2.18 -17.48
N LEU A 81 -12.14 0.85 -17.52
CA LEU A 81 -11.08 -0.04 -17.01
C LEU A 81 -9.74 0.18 -17.71
N SER A 82 -9.73 0.68 -18.95
CA SER A 82 -8.50 1.00 -19.68
C SER A 82 -7.64 2.03 -18.94
N LYS A 83 -8.23 3.06 -18.32
CA LYS A 83 -7.49 4.04 -17.51
C LYS A 83 -6.90 3.40 -16.27
N TYR A 84 -7.66 2.52 -15.63
CA TYR A 84 -7.19 1.77 -14.47
C TYR A 84 -6.00 0.87 -14.82
N PHE A 85 -6.09 0.08 -15.89
CA PHE A 85 -4.98 -0.77 -16.33
C PHE A 85 -3.75 0.04 -16.78
N ALA A 86 -3.94 1.16 -17.47
CA ALA A 86 -2.84 2.05 -17.83
C ALA A 86 -2.12 2.57 -16.58
N PHE A 87 -2.88 3.02 -15.58
CA PHE A 87 -2.34 3.44 -14.28
C PHE A 87 -1.59 2.30 -13.58
N LEU A 88 -2.16 1.09 -13.52
CA LEU A 88 -1.49 -0.07 -12.92
C LEU A 88 -0.15 -0.35 -13.61
N MET A 89 -0.13 -0.38 -14.95
CA MET A 89 1.07 -0.67 -15.71
C MET A 89 2.15 0.39 -15.53
N GLU A 90 1.77 1.66 -15.43
CA GLU A 90 2.69 2.77 -15.25
C GLU A 90 3.27 2.82 -13.83
N GLU A 91 2.44 2.57 -12.81
CA GLU A 91 2.79 2.87 -11.41
C GLU A 91 3.29 1.67 -10.59
N PHE A 92 3.06 0.43 -11.03
CA PHE A 92 3.36 -0.77 -10.22
C PHE A 92 4.78 -1.31 -10.42
N GLY A 93 5.65 -0.60 -11.15
CA GLY A 93 7.04 -1.00 -11.36
C GLY A 93 7.84 -1.15 -10.07
N TYR A 94 7.64 -0.23 -9.11
CA TYR A 94 8.29 -0.31 -7.79
C TYR A 94 7.91 -1.60 -7.06
N LEU A 95 6.63 -1.94 -7.07
CA LEU A 95 6.05 -3.10 -6.39
C LEU A 95 6.55 -4.39 -7.04
N HIS A 96 6.63 -4.46 -8.37
CA HIS A 96 7.19 -5.62 -9.07
C HIS A 96 8.64 -5.86 -8.65
N LEU A 97 9.47 -4.81 -8.67
CA LEU A 97 10.88 -4.93 -8.32
C LEU A 97 11.08 -5.34 -6.85
N GLN A 98 10.34 -4.73 -5.93
CA GLN A 98 10.42 -5.04 -4.50
C GLN A 98 9.87 -6.43 -4.17
N ALA A 99 8.84 -6.89 -4.89
CA ALA A 99 8.29 -8.23 -4.71
C ALA A 99 9.20 -9.35 -5.22
N THR A 100 10.16 -9.04 -6.10
CA THR A 100 10.98 -10.07 -6.78
C THR A 100 12.46 -10.02 -6.41
N LYS A 101 13.04 -8.83 -6.30
CA LYS A 101 14.48 -8.59 -6.07
C LYS A 101 14.73 -7.45 -5.05
N PRO A 102 14.11 -7.49 -3.85
CA PRO A 102 14.20 -6.40 -2.87
C PRO A 102 15.66 -6.12 -2.45
N ASP A 103 16.46 -7.15 -2.25
CA ASP A 103 17.87 -7.03 -1.88
C ASP A 103 18.74 -6.41 -2.97
N THR A 104 18.42 -6.61 -4.25
CA THR A 104 19.19 -6.04 -5.36
C THR A 104 19.00 -4.53 -5.45
N ILE A 105 17.75 -4.06 -5.48
CA ILE A 105 17.47 -2.62 -5.52
C ILE A 105 17.85 -1.96 -4.18
N GLY A 106 17.62 -2.65 -3.06
CA GLY A 106 17.90 -2.17 -1.72
C GLY A 106 19.36 -1.76 -1.51
N VAL A 107 20.32 -2.52 -2.05
CA VAL A 107 21.76 -2.16 -2.00
C VAL A 107 22.01 -0.76 -2.56
N SER A 108 21.43 -0.43 -3.72
CA SER A 108 21.64 0.88 -4.35
C SER A 108 21.02 2.04 -3.56
N LEU A 109 19.87 1.80 -2.91
CA LEU A 109 19.17 2.82 -2.14
C LEU A 109 19.78 3.00 -0.75
N SER A 110 20.36 1.96 -0.17
CA SER A 110 21.10 2.02 1.10
C SER A 110 22.40 2.82 0.99
N ASP A 111 23.05 2.81 -0.17
CA ASP A 111 24.36 3.47 -0.38
C ASP A 111 24.24 4.90 -0.92
N SER A 112 23.11 5.25 -1.54
CA SER A 112 22.90 6.57 -2.18
C SER A 112 21.77 7.37 -1.51
N PRO A 113 22.06 8.46 -0.78
CA PRO A 113 21.03 9.35 -0.25
C PRO A 113 20.15 9.95 -1.35
N ALA A 114 20.76 10.30 -2.50
CA ALA A 114 20.03 10.82 -3.65
C ALA A 114 19.11 9.75 -4.28
N GLY A 115 19.58 8.51 -4.35
CA GLY A 115 18.78 7.36 -4.78
C GLY A 115 17.58 7.12 -3.87
N LEU A 116 17.82 7.03 -2.55
CA LEU A 116 16.77 6.86 -1.56
C LEU A 116 15.73 7.98 -1.61
N LEU A 117 16.20 9.24 -1.63
CA LEU A 117 15.34 10.41 -1.69
C LEU A 117 14.46 10.38 -2.94
N THR A 118 15.04 10.16 -4.11
CA THR A 118 14.28 10.15 -5.37
C THR A 118 13.24 9.03 -5.36
N TYR A 119 13.65 7.83 -4.94
CA TYR A 119 12.80 6.63 -4.96
C TYR A 119 11.61 6.75 -4.00
N ILE A 120 11.77 7.39 -2.84
CA ILE A 120 10.68 7.59 -1.88
C ILE A 120 9.83 8.82 -2.23
N LEU A 121 10.45 9.96 -2.56
CA LEU A 121 9.71 11.21 -2.79
C LEU A 121 8.86 11.18 -4.04
N GLU A 122 9.22 10.39 -5.06
CA GLU A 122 8.35 10.17 -6.22
C GLU A 122 6.96 9.68 -5.79
N LYS A 123 6.87 8.83 -4.75
CA LYS A 123 5.57 8.37 -4.24
C LYS A 123 4.79 9.47 -3.51
N PHE A 124 5.46 10.35 -2.77
CA PHE A 124 4.83 11.54 -2.18
C PHE A 124 4.30 12.50 -3.25
N SER A 125 4.90 12.54 -4.43
CA SER A 125 4.39 13.27 -5.58
C SER A 125 3.15 12.60 -6.17
N THR A 126 3.33 11.42 -6.76
CA THR A 126 2.32 10.76 -7.59
C THR A 126 1.09 10.32 -6.79
N TRP A 127 1.29 9.75 -5.60
CA TRP A 127 0.17 9.25 -4.79
C TRP A 127 -0.61 10.36 -4.09
N THR A 128 -0.07 11.57 -4.03
CA THR A 128 -0.82 12.76 -3.59
C THR A 128 -1.74 13.24 -4.70
N ARG A 129 -1.19 13.45 -5.92
CA ARG A 129 -1.97 13.77 -7.12
C ARG A 129 -1.24 13.27 -8.37
N LEU A 130 -1.96 12.56 -9.25
CA LEU A 130 -1.40 12.04 -10.51
C LEU A 130 -0.89 13.12 -11.45
N GLU A 131 -1.49 14.31 -11.38
CA GLU A 131 -1.12 15.49 -12.17
C GLU A 131 0.32 15.96 -11.86
N HIS A 132 0.82 15.73 -10.64
CA HIS A 132 2.14 16.18 -10.21
C HIS A 132 3.28 15.58 -11.03
N ARG A 133 3.08 14.43 -11.68
CA ARG A 133 4.06 13.81 -12.60
C ARG A 133 4.44 14.71 -13.77
N SER A 134 3.58 15.67 -14.13
CA SER A 134 3.83 16.63 -15.20
C SER A 134 4.53 17.91 -14.74
N LEU A 135 4.68 18.11 -13.42
CA LEU A 135 5.31 19.29 -12.84
C LEU A 135 6.83 19.11 -12.76
N ALA A 136 7.58 20.16 -13.08
CA ALA A 136 9.05 20.13 -13.08
C ALA A 136 9.65 19.87 -11.69
N ASP A 137 8.98 20.28 -10.63
CA ASP A 137 9.37 20.04 -9.23
C ASP A 137 8.65 18.83 -8.60
N GLY A 138 7.88 18.09 -9.40
CA GLY A 138 7.05 16.97 -8.94
C GLY A 138 5.95 17.37 -7.97
N GLY A 139 5.60 18.66 -7.83
CA GLY A 139 4.57 19.10 -6.88
C GLY A 139 4.89 18.77 -5.41
N LEU A 140 6.15 18.53 -5.06
CA LEU A 140 6.54 18.10 -3.71
C LEU A 140 6.27 19.17 -2.64
N SER A 141 6.22 20.44 -3.04
CA SER A 141 5.88 21.57 -2.17
C SER A 141 4.36 21.78 -2.00
N TYR A 142 3.52 20.98 -2.66
CA TYR A 142 2.06 21.16 -2.66
C TYR A 142 1.43 20.96 -1.28
N ARG A 143 1.88 19.93 -0.53
CA ARG A 143 1.23 19.51 0.71
C ARG A 143 2.15 19.45 1.93
N PHE A 144 3.40 19.08 1.74
CA PHE A 144 4.33 18.82 2.83
C PHE A 144 5.50 19.80 2.80
N SER A 145 5.99 20.18 3.98
CA SER A 145 7.26 20.91 4.06
C SER A 145 8.43 19.99 3.73
N LYS A 146 9.59 20.57 3.37
CA LYS A 146 10.81 19.79 3.15
C LYS A 146 11.21 19.00 4.39
N ASP A 147 11.05 19.59 5.58
CA ASP A 147 11.37 18.93 6.85
C ASP A 147 10.49 17.69 7.05
N GLN A 148 9.18 17.77 6.79
CA GLN A 148 8.28 16.60 6.90
C GLN A 148 8.66 15.46 5.95
N LEU A 149 9.06 15.80 4.73
CA LEU A 149 9.52 14.80 3.75
C LEU A 149 10.85 14.18 4.19
N ILE A 150 11.78 15.00 4.68
CA ILE A 150 13.10 14.57 5.15
C ILE A 150 12.99 13.76 6.44
N ASP A 151 12.07 14.10 7.36
CA ASP A 151 11.82 13.34 8.58
C ASP A 151 11.50 11.88 8.25
N ASN A 152 10.58 11.65 7.30
CA ASN A 152 10.29 10.30 6.82
C ASN A 152 11.53 9.63 6.19
N LEU A 153 12.24 10.33 5.30
CA LEU A 153 13.46 9.81 4.68
C LEU A 153 14.52 9.41 5.70
N MET A 154 14.70 10.20 6.76
CA MET A 154 15.70 9.96 7.79
C MET A 154 15.39 8.70 8.61
N LEU A 155 14.11 8.34 8.77
CA LEU A 155 13.75 7.06 9.39
C LEU A 155 14.21 5.86 8.55
N TYR A 156 14.27 5.97 7.23
CA TYR A 156 14.83 4.94 6.35
C TYR A 156 16.37 4.98 6.33
N TRP A 157 16.93 6.18 6.15
CA TRP A 157 18.38 6.38 5.98
C TRP A 157 19.16 6.03 7.25
N SER A 158 18.80 6.61 8.40
CA SER A 158 19.55 6.44 9.65
C SER A 158 19.47 5.02 10.21
N THR A 159 18.41 4.27 9.90
CA THR A 159 18.22 2.89 10.34
C THR A 159 18.67 1.87 9.31
N ASN A 160 19.09 2.32 8.12
CA ASN A 160 19.43 1.48 6.97
C ASN A 160 18.36 0.39 6.69
N SER A 161 17.09 0.77 6.77
CA SER A 161 15.95 -0.18 6.73
C SER A 161 15.25 -0.25 5.37
N ILE A 162 15.75 0.43 4.34
CA ILE A 162 15.11 0.41 3.02
C ILE A 162 15.02 -1.01 2.46
N THR A 163 16.09 -1.80 2.51
CA THR A 163 16.08 -3.19 2.03
C THR A 163 15.12 -4.08 2.83
N THR A 164 15.14 -3.99 4.16
CA THR A 164 14.27 -4.82 5.02
C THR A 164 12.81 -4.45 4.88
N SER A 165 12.49 -3.17 4.64
CA SER A 165 11.13 -2.72 4.34
C SER A 165 10.58 -3.33 3.04
N MET A 166 11.42 -3.42 2.00
CA MET A 166 11.05 -3.96 0.70
C MET A 166 10.81 -5.47 0.73
N ARG A 167 11.48 -6.21 1.61
CA ARG A 167 11.28 -7.67 1.73
C ARG A 167 9.85 -8.04 2.10
N LEU A 168 9.09 -7.16 2.74
CA LEU A 168 7.66 -7.40 3.01
C LEU A 168 6.86 -7.64 1.72
N TYR A 169 7.21 -6.97 0.62
CA TYR A 169 6.58 -7.18 -0.68
C TYR A 169 6.86 -8.60 -1.20
N ALA A 170 8.11 -9.03 -1.14
CA ALA A 170 8.51 -10.37 -1.60
C ALA A 170 7.86 -11.49 -0.79
N GLU A 171 7.81 -11.35 0.52
CA GLU A 171 7.14 -12.32 1.40
C GLU A 171 5.64 -12.36 1.12
N ASN A 172 4.99 -11.20 0.98
CA ASN A 172 3.56 -11.12 0.73
C ASN A 172 3.15 -11.71 -0.63
N MET A 173 3.99 -11.56 -1.65
CA MET A 173 3.74 -12.08 -2.99
C MET A 173 4.27 -13.50 -3.22
N SER A 174 4.85 -14.13 -2.20
CA SER A 174 5.35 -15.49 -2.30
C SER A 174 4.23 -16.50 -2.53
N ASN A 175 4.54 -17.60 -3.22
CA ASN A 175 3.59 -18.70 -3.42
C ASN A 175 3.12 -19.29 -2.08
N LYS A 176 3.99 -19.30 -1.07
CA LYS A 176 3.65 -19.77 0.28
C LYS A 176 2.55 -18.90 0.90
N ASN A 177 2.66 -17.58 0.78
CA ASN A 177 1.67 -16.68 1.32
C ASN A 177 0.35 -16.74 0.53
N ARG A 178 0.41 -16.83 -0.80
CA ARG A 178 -0.78 -17.04 -1.65
C ARG A 178 -1.51 -18.35 -1.33
N ALA A 179 -0.78 -19.41 -1.02
CA ALA A 179 -1.35 -20.71 -0.66
C ALA A 179 -2.12 -20.71 0.67
N LEU A 180 -1.98 -19.68 1.51
CA LEU A 180 -2.75 -19.57 2.75
C LEU A 180 -4.24 -19.29 2.50
N GLY A 181 -4.63 -18.87 1.29
CA GLY A 181 -6.04 -18.61 0.95
C GLY A 181 -6.66 -17.47 1.76
N ILE A 182 -5.84 -16.67 2.45
CA ILE A 182 -6.23 -15.43 3.12
C ILE A 182 -6.36 -14.37 2.03
N GLU A 183 -7.31 -14.56 1.12
CA GLU A 183 -7.67 -13.54 0.14
C GLU A 183 -8.49 -12.48 0.87
N GLY A 184 -8.06 -11.22 0.73
CA GLY A 184 -8.81 -10.04 1.17
C GLY A 184 -9.93 -9.65 0.22
#